data_AF-A0A354DGK0-F1
#
_entry.id   AF-A0A354DGK0-F1
#
_cell.length_a   1.000
_cell.length_b   1.000
_cell.length_c   1.000
_cell.angle_alpha   90.00
_cell.angle_beta   90.00
_cell.angle_gamma   90.00
#
_symmetry.space_group_name_H-M   'P 1'
#
loop_
_entity.id
_entity.type
_entity.pdbx_description
1 polymer ?
#
loop_
_entity_poly.entity_id
_entity_poly.type
_entity_poly.pdbx_seq_one_letter_code
_entity_poly.pdbx_strand_id
1 'polypeptide(L)'
;MVKKNIGVYSEQEQERLKNAKVIIFGLGGVGGMEAILCARMGIGHVTGVDPDEFDISNLNRQMLSSIDGIGRPKARMAEELLK
;
A
#
# COMPACT_ATOMS: atom_id res chain seq x y z
N MET A 1 -4.60 -6.56 13.60
CA MET A 1 -5.22 -6.53 12.26
C MET A 1 -5.24 -7.92 11.59
N VAL A 2 -4.15 -8.70 11.64
CA VAL A 2 -4.04 -10.01 10.95
C VAL A 2 -4.94 -11.15 11.44
N LYS A 3 -5.49 -11.09 12.67
CA LYS A 3 -6.40 -12.14 13.17
C LYS A 3 -7.65 -12.33 12.29
N LYS A 4 -8.09 -11.27 11.60
CA LYS A 4 -9.25 -11.31 10.69
C LYS A 4 -8.96 -12.05 9.37
N ASN A 5 -7.69 -12.28 9.04
CA ASN A 5 -7.29 -12.98 7.82
C ASN A 5 -7.19 -14.51 8.05
N ILE A 6 -7.24 -14.96 9.31
CA ILE A 6 -7.24 -16.39 9.65
C ILE A 6 -8.52 -17.04 9.14
N GLY A 7 -8.37 -18.12 8.39
CA GLY A 7 -9.45 -18.80 7.64
C GLY A 7 -9.40 -18.55 6.14
N VAL A 8 -8.82 -17.42 5.70
CA VAL A 8 -8.34 -17.25 4.32
C VAL A 8 -6.90 -17.74 4.21
N TYR A 9 -6.07 -17.35 5.18
CA TYR A 9 -4.73 -17.91 5.39
C TYR A 9 -4.75 -18.78 6.65
N SER A 10 -3.94 -19.82 6.66
CA SER A 10 -3.56 -20.53 7.89
C SER A 10 -2.70 -19.62 8.78
N GLU A 11 -2.58 -19.97 10.07
CA GLU A 11 -1.70 -19.24 10.98
C GLU A 11 -0.23 -19.25 10.50
N GLN A 12 0.22 -20.37 9.93
CA GLN A 12 1.57 -20.51 9.40
C GLN A 12 1.80 -19.64 8.16
N GLU A 13 0.84 -19.55 7.24
CA GLU A 13 0.91 -18.65 6.09
C GLU A 13 0.86 -17.18 6.52
N GLN A 14 0.03 -16.85 7.51
CA GLN A 14 -0.03 -15.49 8.03
C GLN A 14 1.28 -15.05 8.69
N GLU A 15 1.97 -15.97 9.39
CA GLU A 15 3.30 -15.69 9.94
C GLU A 15 4.34 -15.54 8.81
N ARG A 16 4.23 -16.30 7.71
CA ARG A 16 5.08 -16.09 6.53
C ARG A 16 4.87 -14.72 5.90
N LEU A 17 3.61 -14.29 5.72
CA LEU A 17 3.28 -12.96 5.20
C LEU A 17 3.83 -11.85 6.09
N LYS A 18 3.65 -11.99 7.41
CA LYS A 18 4.19 -11.03 8.39
C LYS A 18 5.71 -10.87 8.29
N ASN A 19 6.45 -11.93 7.99
CA ASN A 19 7.91 -11.87 7.82
C ASN A 19 8.35 -11.54 6.37
N ALA A 20 7.41 -11.46 5.43
CA ALA A 20 7.70 -11.14 4.04
C ALA A 20 8.08 -9.68 3.86
N LYS A 21 8.90 -9.42 2.83
CA LYS A 21 9.29 -8.08 2.39
C LYS A 21 8.91 -7.93 0.92
N VAL A 22 8.15 -6.90 0.60
CA VAL A 22 7.70 -6.60 -0.76
C VAL A 22 8.17 -5.20 -1.13
N ILE A 23 8.70 -5.06 -2.34
CA ILE A 23 9.00 -3.77 -2.95
C ILE A 23 8.05 -3.53 -4.13
N ILE A 24 7.51 -2.33 -4.22
CA ILE A 24 6.57 -1.92 -5.27
C ILE A 24 7.15 -0.69 -5.97
N PHE A 25 7.40 -0.83 -7.28
CA PHE A 25 7.84 0.27 -8.14
C PHE A 25 6.63 0.91 -8.82
N GLY A 26 6.44 2.20 -8.58
CA GLY A 26 5.23 2.94 -8.93
C GLY A 26 4.13 2.75 -7.89
N LEU A 27 3.54 3.85 -7.44
CA LEU A 27 2.44 3.94 -6.49
C LEU A 27 1.25 4.68 -7.12
N GLY A 28 1.08 4.47 -8.43
CA GLY A 28 -0.06 4.92 -9.21
C GLY A 28 -1.33 4.10 -8.93
N GLY A 29 -2.23 4.01 -9.92
CA GLY A 29 -3.52 3.34 -9.72
C GLY A 29 -3.42 1.86 -9.38
N VAL A 30 -2.49 1.16 -10.04
CA VAL A 30 -2.19 -0.25 -9.78
C VAL A 30 -1.34 -0.32 -8.51
N GLY A 31 -0.07 0.11 -8.55
CA GLY A 31 0.87 -0.07 -7.43
C GLY A 31 0.39 0.46 -6.06
N GLY A 32 -0.38 1.55 -6.03
CA GLY A 32 -1.00 2.03 -4.80
C GLY A 32 -2.06 1.07 -4.25
N MET A 33 -2.84 0.43 -5.11
CA MET A 33 -3.76 -0.65 -4.74
C MET A 33 -3.02 -1.87 -4.21
N GLU A 34 -1.92 -2.31 -4.86
CA GLU A 34 -1.13 -3.42 -4.30
C GLU A 34 -0.53 -3.08 -2.95
N ALA A 35 -0.08 -1.83 -2.72
CA ALA A 35 0.40 -1.40 -1.41
C ALA A 35 -0.69 -1.51 -0.33
N ILE A 36 -1.92 -1.06 -0.63
CA ILE A 36 -3.09 -1.21 0.25
C ILE A 36 -3.36 -2.69 0.55
N LEU A 37 -3.35 -3.54 -0.47
CA LEU A 37 -3.61 -4.98 -0.30
C LEU A 37 -2.51 -5.66 0.52
N CYS A 38 -1.24 -5.34 0.28
CA CYS A 38 -0.12 -5.87 1.06
C CYS A 38 -0.28 -5.53 2.55
N ALA A 39 -0.61 -4.28 2.87
CA ALA A 39 -0.87 -3.85 4.24
C ALA A 39 -2.06 -4.62 4.85
N ARG A 40 -3.17 -4.77 4.11
CA ARG A 40 -4.36 -5.51 4.57
C ARG A 40 -4.13 -7.01 4.75
N MET A 41 -3.33 -7.62 3.89
CA MET A 41 -2.92 -9.03 4.00
C MET A 41 -2.00 -9.27 5.21
N GLY A 42 -1.41 -8.21 5.76
CA GLY A 42 -0.52 -8.30 6.91
C GLY A 42 0.93 -8.57 6.53
N ILE A 43 1.36 -8.11 5.35
CA ILE A 43 2.78 -8.11 5.00
C ILE A 43 3.51 -7.14 5.92
N GLY A 44 4.54 -7.62 6.63
CA GLY A 44 5.20 -6.81 7.67
C GLY A 44 6.16 -5.75 7.13
N HIS A 45 6.58 -5.86 5.87
CA HIS A 45 7.44 -4.84 5.26
C HIS A 45 7.06 -4.58 3.80
N VAL A 46 6.65 -3.34 3.51
CA VAL A 46 6.36 -2.87 2.16
C VAL A 46 7.22 -1.64 1.89
N THR A 47 8.02 -1.70 0.83
CA THR A 47 8.80 -0.55 0.33
C THR A 47 8.16 -0.04 -0.95
N GLY A 48 7.60 1.17 -0.91
CA GLY A 48 7.07 1.84 -2.08
C GLY A 48 8.10 2.79 -2.68
N VAL A 49 8.30 2.72 -4.00
CA VAL A 49 9.21 3.61 -4.75
C VAL A 49 8.41 4.29 -5.85
N ASP A 50 8.22 5.59 -5.73
CA ASP A 50 7.60 6.40 -6.78
C ASP A 50 8.20 7.82 -6.73
N PRO A 51 8.76 8.32 -7.85
CA PRO A 51 9.35 9.66 -7.91
C PRO A 51 8.32 10.78 -8.08
N ASP A 52 7.06 10.45 -8.40
CA ASP A 52 6.03 11.44 -8.70
C ASP A 52 5.32 11.98 -7.44
N GLU A 53 4.60 13.08 -7.64
CA GLU A 53 3.62 13.64 -6.74
C GLU A 53 2.19 13.36 -7.23
N PHE A 54 1.20 13.48 -6.34
CA PHE A 54 -0.20 13.39 -6.77
C PHE A 54 -0.65 14.66 -7.50
N ASP A 55 -1.35 14.45 -8.61
CA ASP A 55 -2.02 15.50 -9.39
C ASP A 55 -3.55 15.35 -9.32
N ILE A 56 -4.31 16.42 -9.62
CA ILE A 56 -5.77 16.38 -9.66
C ILE A 56 -6.31 15.28 -10.59
N SER A 57 -5.62 15.04 -11.70
CA SER A 57 -5.98 13.98 -12.65
C SER A 57 -5.84 12.58 -12.08
N ASN A 58 -5.20 12.40 -10.92
CA ASN A 58 -5.01 11.09 -10.28
C ASN A 58 -6.23 10.67 -9.44
N LEU A 59 -7.04 11.63 -8.98
CA LEU A 59 -8.21 11.39 -8.11
C LEU A 59 -9.22 10.39 -8.70
N ASN A 60 -9.28 10.27 -10.02
CA ASN A 60 -10.20 9.36 -10.69
C ASN A 60 -9.81 7.87 -10.62
N ARG A 61 -8.54 7.55 -10.28
CA ARG A 61 -8.01 6.18 -10.41
C ARG A 61 -6.96 5.76 -9.40
N GLN A 62 -6.46 6.66 -8.57
CA GLN A 62 -5.41 6.36 -7.60
C GLN A 62 -5.96 6.46 -6.19
N MET A 63 -6.18 5.32 -5.54
CA MET A 63 -6.84 5.22 -4.22
C MET A 63 -6.12 5.98 -3.10
N LEU A 64 -4.82 6.20 -3.24
CA LEU A 64 -3.98 6.92 -2.27
C LEU A 64 -3.94 8.44 -2.51
N SER A 65 -4.62 8.94 -3.56
CA SER A 65 -4.74 10.36 -3.83
C SER A 65 -5.94 10.98 -3.10
N SER A 66 -5.81 12.24 -2.70
CA SER A 66 -6.86 13.03 -2.06
C SER A 66 -6.72 14.50 -2.45
N ILE A 67 -7.76 15.31 -2.25
CA ILE A 67 -7.72 16.76 -2.54
C ILE A 67 -6.59 17.44 -1.75
N ASP A 68 -6.46 17.13 -0.47
CA ASP A 68 -5.39 17.64 0.41
C ASP A 68 -4.01 17.03 0.10
N GLY A 69 -3.97 15.97 -0.70
CA GLY A 69 -2.76 15.25 -1.08
C GLY A 69 -2.14 15.73 -2.40
N ILE A 70 -2.78 16.64 -3.13
CA ILE A 70 -2.26 17.17 -4.40
C ILE A 70 -0.92 17.90 -4.16
N GLY A 71 0.08 17.63 -5.00
CA GLY A 71 1.44 18.16 -4.89
C GLY A 71 2.28 17.48 -3.80
N ARG A 72 1.78 16.42 -3.14
CA ARG A 72 2.56 15.64 -2.18
C ARG A 72 3.16 14.40 -2.86
N PRO A 73 4.39 14.00 -2.50
CA PRO A 73 5.02 12.79 -3.06
C PRO A 73 4.18 11.54 -2.80
N LYS A 74 3.93 10.75 -3.84
CA LYS A 74 3.08 9.54 -3.75
C LYS A 74 3.61 8.56 -2.71
N ALA A 75 4.93 8.36 -2.67
CA ALA A 75 5.57 7.48 -1.70
C ALA A 75 5.38 7.92 -0.25
N ARG A 76 5.40 9.23 0.02
CA ARG A 76 5.20 9.77 1.38
C ARG A 76 3.76 9.67 1.83
N MET A 77 2.84 10.03 0.94
CA MET A 77 1.41 9.85 1.17
C MET A 77 1.04 8.38 1.45
N ALA A 78 1.57 7.45 0.65
CA ALA A 78 1.34 6.02 0.85
C ALA A 78 1.86 5.54 2.22
N GLU A 79 3.04 5.99 2.64
CA GLU A 79 3.61 5.69 3.95
C GLU A 79 2.71 6.21 5.10
N GLU A 80 2.20 7.44 5.00
CA GLU A 80 1.33 8.04 6.02
C GLU A 80 -0.02 7.33 6.13
N LEU A 81 -0.61 6.91 5.00
CA LEU A 81 -1.93 6.30 4.96
C LEU A 81 -1.96 4.81 5.33
N LEU A 82 -0.83 4.10 5.18
CA LEU A 82 -0.78 2.63 5.31
C LEU A 82 -0.03 2.12 6.55
N LYS A 83 0.61 3.01 7.32
CA LYS A 83 1.18 2.68 8.64
C LYS A 83 0.09 2.56 9.70
#